data_AF-A0A537PUP3-F1
#
_entry.id   AF-A0A537PUP3-F1
#
_cell.length_a   1.000
_cell.length_b   1.000
_cell.length_c   1.000
_cell.angle_alpha   90.00
_cell.angle_beta   90.00
_cell.angle_gamma   90.00
#
_symmetry.space_group_name_H-M   'P 1'
#
loop_
_entity.id
_entity.type
_entity.pdbx_description
1 polymer ?
#
loop_
_entity_poly.entity_id
_entity_poly.type
_entity_poly.pdbx_seq_one_letter_code
_entity_poly.pdbx_strand_id
1 'polypeptide(L)' 'MNASWAPAQTATVFGGTGFLGRRVVRRLREAGFAVRIAARHPERG' A
#
# COMPACT_ATOMS: atom_id res chain seq x y z
N MET A 1 -5.99 12.08 25.80
CA MET A 1 -6.80 12.19 24.57
C MET A 1 -5.84 12.41 23.41
N ASN A 2 -5.35 11.35 22.78
CA ASN A 2 -4.48 11.44 21.60
C ASN A 2 -5.34 11.25 20.34
N ALA A 3 -5.13 12.09 19.34
CA ALA A 3 -5.91 12.11 18.11
C ALA A 3 -5.68 10.83 17.29
N SER A 4 -6.44 9.78 17.60
CA SER A 4 -6.41 8.48 16.91
C SER A 4 -7.12 8.50 15.54
N TRP A 5 -7.53 9.67 15.06
CA TRP A 5 -8.25 9.84 13.80
C TRP A 5 -7.37 10.37 12.67
N ALA A 6 -6.11 10.73 12.93
CA ALA A 6 -5.20 11.17 11.88
C ALA A 6 -5.11 10.05 10.82
N PRO A 7 -5.51 10.32 9.56
CA PRO A 7 -5.54 9.29 8.54
C PRO A 7 -4.13 8.74 8.34
N ALA A 8 -4.01 7.41 8.31
CA ALA A 8 -2.75 6.75 8.03
C ALA A 8 -2.13 7.33 6.74
N GLN A 9 -0.82 7.62 6.78
CA GLN A 9 -0.12 8.16 5.63
C GLN A 9 -0.33 7.24 4.43
N THR A 10 -0.80 7.79 3.31
CA THR A 10 -1.18 7.00 2.13
C THR A 10 -0.02 6.91 1.15
N ALA A 11 0.31 5.68 0.73
CA ALA A 11 1.32 5.40 -0.28
C ALA A 11 0.69 4.70 -1.50
N THR A 12 1.00 5.17 -2.71
CA THR A 12 0.59 4.50 -3.96
C THR A 12 1.77 3.73 -4.56
N VAL A 13 1.58 2.44 -4.81
CA VAL A 13 2.59 1.56 -5.42
C VAL A 13 2.15 1.15 -6.82
N PHE A 14 2.91 1.56 -7.84
CA PHE A 14 2.71 1.09 -9.21
C PHE A 14 3.35 -0.29 -9.38
N GLY A 15 2.61 -1.24 -9.95
CA GLY A 15 3.08 -2.63 -10.08
C GLY A 15 3.15 -3.39 -8.75
N GLY A 16 2.40 -2.94 -7.73
CA GLY A 16 2.39 -3.51 -6.38
C GLY A 16 1.93 -4.96 -6.26
N THR A 17 1.33 -5.54 -7.30
CA THR A 17 0.93 -6.96 -7.35
C THR A 17 2.06 -7.89 -7.81
N GLY A 18 3.08 -7.37 -8.50
CA GLY A 18 4.16 -8.16 -9.11
C GLY A 18 5.38 -8.40 -8.21
N PHE A 19 6.39 -9.06 -8.78
CA PHE A 19 7.65 -9.50 -8.15
C PHE A 19 8.10 -8.72 -6.90
N LEU A 20 8.75 -7.57 -7.09
CA LEU A 20 9.23 -6.75 -5.98
C LEU A 20 8.09 -5.96 -5.32
N GLY A 21 7.12 -5.50 -6.13
CA GLY A 21 5.99 -4.70 -5.70
C GLY A 21 5.23 -5.31 -4.52
N ARG A 22 4.98 -6.62 -4.55
CA ARG A 22 4.28 -7.33 -3.46
C ARG A 22 5.03 -7.24 -2.12
N ARG A 23 6.36 -7.31 -2.15
CA ARG A 23 7.20 -7.18 -0.94
C ARG A 23 7.20 -5.75 -0.41
N VAL A 24 7.24 -4.75 -1.30
CA VAL A 24 7.15 -3.33 -0.94
C VAL A 24 5.80 -3.04 -0.27
N VAL A 25 4.69 -3.48 -0.87
CA VAL A 25 3.34 -3.34 -0.31
C VAL A 25 3.26 -3.94 1.08
N ARG A 26 3.76 -5.16 1.29
CA ARG A 26 3.79 -5.81 2.61
C ARG A 26 4.52 -4.94 3.64
N ARG A 27 5.72 -4.44 3.31
CA ARG A 27 6.53 -3.63 4.22
C ARG A 27 5.87 -2.29 4.55
N LEU A 28 5.22 -1.64 3.58
CA LEU A 28 4.47 -0.40 3.81
C LEU A 28 3.27 -0.63 4.72
N ARG A 29 2.54 -1.73 4.54
CA ARG A 29 1.44 -2.09 5.46
C ARG A 29 1.92 -2.37 6.87
N GLU A 30 3.02 -3.11 7.02
CA GLU A 30 3.67 -3.36 8.32
C GLU A 30 4.12 -2.06 9.00
N ALA A 31 4.49 -1.05 8.22
CA ALA A 31 4.88 0.27 8.72
C ALA A 31 3.68 1.20 9.00
N GLY A 32 2.43 0.73 8.88
CA GLY A 32 1.23 1.49 9.21
C GLY A 32 0.70 2.40 8.10
N PHE A 33 1.19 2.25 6.87
CA PHE A 33 0.68 3.02 5.73
C PHE A 33 -0.66 2.48 5.22
N ALA A 34 -1.54 3.38 4.78
CA ALA A 34 -2.63 3.02 3.89
C ALA A 34 -2.05 2.85 2.48
N VAL A 35 -2.11 1.63 1.92
CA VAL A 35 -1.47 1.35 0.63
C VAL A 35 -2.52 1.24 -0.48
N ARG A 36 -2.33 1.99 -1.56
CA ARG A 36 -3.07 1.87 -2.83
C ARG A 36 -2.15 1.24 -3.86
N ILE A 37 -2.64 0.28 -4.63
CA ILE A 37 -1.87 -0.34 -5.71
C ILE A 37 -2.44 0.13 -7.04
N ALA A 38 -1.59 0.71 -7.88
CA ALA A 38 -1.92 1.00 -9.26
C ALA A 38 -1.38 -0.11 -10.16
N ALA A 39 -2.28 -0.78 -10.87
CA ALA A 39 -1.97 -1.86 -11.80
C ALA A 39 -2.67 -1.61 -13.14
N ARG A 40 -2.06 -2.05 -14.25
CA ARG A 40 -2.66 -1.97 -15.59
C ARG A 40 -3.85 -2.92 -15.75
N HIS A 41 -3.78 -4.07 -15.09
CA HIS A 41 -4.80 -5.12 -15.07
C HIS A 41 -5.07 -5.53 -13.62
N PRO A 42 -5.82 -4.73 -12.84
CA PRO A 42 -6.07 -5.02 -11.43
C PRO A 42 -6.76 -6.37 -11.19
N GLU A 43 -7.47 -6.89 -12.19
CA GLU A 43 -8.15 -8.18 -12.19
C GLU A 43 -7.24 -9.41 -12.34
N ARG A 44 -5.96 -9.21 -12.71
CA ARG A 44 -4.99 -10.29 -12.94
C ARG A 44 -3.97 -10.48 -11.81
N GLY A 45 -4.04 -9.64 -10.78
CA GLY A 45 -3.07 -9.55 -9.69
C GLY A 45 -3.41 -10.39 -8.47
#